data_AF-A0A1M5UWR2-F1
#
_entry.id   AF-A0A1M5UWR2-F1
#
_cell.length_a   1.000
_cell.length_b   1.000
_cell.length_c   1.000
_cell.angle_alpha   90.00
_cell.angle_beta   90.00
_cell.angle_gamma   90.00
#
_symmetry.space_group_name_H-M   'P 1'
#
loop_
_entity.id
_entity.type
_entity.pdbx_description
1 polymer ?
#
loop_
_entity_poly.entity_id
_entity_poly.type
_entity_poly.pdbx_seq_one_letter_code
_entity_poly.pdbx_strand_id
1 'polypeptide(L)'
;MCNEIIKLRPHHMLCMKAYEGKGYSEEFNNNMEMTIKALSKNPNQKIKIVSSLDNICSKCPNNIEGKSCTSQAHIEELDRRVVENFNINEGEYIYSEIAKEIYENMNEEKFDDICKDCGWYNITNCKRFLCSR
;
A
#
# COMPACT_ATOMS: atom_id res chain seq x y z
N MET A 1 19.91 12.38 13.63
CA MET A 1 19.08 12.32 12.42
C MET A 1 17.84 11.53 12.80
N CYS A 2 16.66 12.15 12.79
CA CYS A 2 15.43 11.44 13.13
C CYS A 2 15.12 10.46 11.99
N ASN A 3 15.25 9.17 12.25
CA ASN A 3 14.68 8.14 11.39
C ASN A 3 13.16 8.23 11.54
N GLU A 4 12.52 9.13 10.78
CA GLU A 4 11.06 9.20 10.79
C GLU A 4 10.48 7.87 10.32
N ILE A 5 9.51 7.36 11.09
CA ILE A 5 8.82 6.11 10.76
C ILE A 5 7.84 6.40 9.63
N ILE A 6 7.98 5.66 8.53
CA ILE A 6 7.05 5.74 7.40
C ILE A 6 5.78 5.00 7.77
N LYS A 7 4.64 5.68 7.77
CA LYS A 7 3.32 5.08 7.93
C LYS A 7 2.82 4.58 6.58
N LEU A 8 2.26 3.39 6.57
CA LEU A 8 1.68 2.76 5.40
C LEU A 8 0.33 2.13 5.74
N ARG A 9 -0.66 2.34 4.87
CA ARG A 9 -1.92 1.59 4.89
C ARG A 9 -1.67 0.18 4.35
N PRO A 10 -2.40 -0.83 4.85
CA PRO A 10 -2.28 -2.21 4.37
C PRO A 10 -2.33 -2.33 2.84
N HIS A 11 -3.30 -1.70 2.17
CA HIS A 11 -3.40 -1.80 0.70
C HIS A 11 -2.21 -1.14 -0.03
N HIS A 12 -1.59 -0.11 0.53
CA HIS A 12 -0.44 0.53 -0.09
C HIS A 12 0.79 -0.38 -0.12
N MET A 13 0.92 -1.35 0.79
CA MET A 13 1.94 -2.40 0.66
C MET A 13 1.77 -3.16 -0.66
N LEU A 14 0.53 -3.41 -1.10
CA LEU A 14 0.26 -4.06 -2.38
C LEU A 14 0.42 -3.10 -3.56
N CYS A 15 -0.15 -1.91 -3.48
CA CYS A 15 -0.10 -0.92 -4.55
C CYS A 15 1.34 -0.50 -4.88
N MET A 16 2.23 -0.42 -3.89
CA MET A 16 3.65 -0.15 -4.11
C MET A 16 4.34 -1.23 -4.95
N LYS A 17 4.07 -2.52 -4.66
CA LYS A 17 4.63 -3.65 -5.40
C LYS A 17 4.15 -3.70 -6.86
N ALA A 18 2.91 -3.28 -7.09
CA ALA A 18 2.26 -3.22 -8.40
C ALA A 18 2.38 -1.85 -9.11
N TYR A 19 3.19 -0.93 -8.58
CA TYR A 19 3.26 0.44 -9.09
C TYR A 19 3.93 0.51 -10.47
N GLU A 20 3.20 1.04 -11.46
CA GLU A 20 3.68 1.26 -12.84
C GLU A 20 3.64 2.74 -13.26
N GLY A 21 3.35 3.68 -12.35
CA GLY A 21 3.25 5.12 -12.66
C GLY A 21 2.02 5.53 -13.50
N LYS A 22 0.95 4.71 -13.50
CA LYS A 22 -0.26 4.94 -14.30
C LYS A 22 -1.48 5.24 -13.44
N GLY A 23 -2.37 6.09 -13.94
CA GLY A 23 -3.72 6.28 -13.37
C GLY A 23 -3.82 7.19 -12.14
N TYR A 24 -2.76 7.93 -11.80
CA TYR A 24 -2.74 8.89 -10.69
C TYR A 24 -2.20 10.26 -11.14
N SER A 25 -2.39 11.28 -10.29
CA SER A 25 -1.77 12.60 -10.49
C SER A 25 -0.24 12.51 -10.45
N GLU A 26 0.43 13.46 -11.10
CA GLU A 26 1.89 13.53 -11.08
C GLU A 26 2.45 13.63 -9.65
N GLU A 27 1.82 14.44 -8.79
CA GLU A 27 2.22 14.57 -7.39
C GLU A 27 2.12 13.26 -6.62
N PHE A 28 1.06 12.49 -6.84
CA PHE A 28 0.89 11.19 -6.20
C PHE A 28 1.94 10.18 -6.68
N ASN A 29 2.16 10.14 -8.00
CA ASN A 29 3.18 9.28 -8.61
C ASN A 29 4.58 9.58 -8.05
N ASN A 30 4.96 10.86 -7.96
CA ASN A 30 6.24 11.27 -7.39
C ASN A 30 6.38 10.84 -5.93
N ASN A 31 5.33 11.02 -5.12
CA ASN A 31 5.34 10.62 -3.70
C ASN A 31 5.42 9.10 -3.51
N MET A 32 4.68 8.34 -4.31
CA MET A 32 4.73 6.88 -4.34
C MET A 32 6.14 6.40 -4.72
N GLU A 33 6.73 6.95 -5.78
CA GLU A 33 8.06 6.58 -6.25
C GLU A 33 9.14 6.92 -5.22
N MET A 34 9.06 8.09 -4.56
CA MET A 34 9.96 8.45 -3.47
C MET A 34 9.88 7.47 -2.29
N THR A 35 8.67 7.06 -1.92
CA THR A 35 8.44 6.10 -0.83
C THR A 35 9.01 4.72 -1.17
N ILE A 36 8.75 4.22 -2.38
CA ILE A 36 9.32 2.95 -2.89
C ILE A 36 10.85 3.00 -2.91
N LYS A 37 11.44 4.11 -3.41
CA LYS A 37 12.89 4.30 -3.47
C LYS A 37 13.51 4.35 -2.07
N ALA A 38 12.87 5.01 -1.11
CA ALA A 38 13.36 5.09 0.27
C ALA A 38 13.40 3.70 0.92
N LEU A 39 12.33 2.92 0.80
CA LEU A 39 12.22 1.59 1.39
C LEU A 39 13.11 0.56 0.67
N SER A 40 13.32 0.70 -0.64
CA SER A 40 14.27 -0.13 -1.39
C SER A 40 15.72 0.13 -1.00
N LYS A 41 16.08 1.39 -0.65
CA LYS A 41 17.42 1.77 -0.21
C LYS A 41 17.72 1.33 1.24
N ASN A 42 16.69 1.22 2.07
CA ASN A 42 16.81 0.76 3.45
C ASN A 42 15.76 -0.32 3.75
N PRO A 43 15.98 -1.59 3.35
CA PRO A 43 15.03 -2.67 3.58
C PRO A 43 14.71 -2.90 5.07
N ASN A 44 15.65 -2.54 5.97
CA ASN A 44 15.46 -2.66 7.41
C ASN A 44 14.80 -1.42 8.05
N GLN A 45 14.29 -0.49 7.24
CA GLN A 45 13.53 0.67 7.70
C GLN A 45 12.32 0.21 8.52
N LYS A 46 12.16 0.80 9.70
CA LYS A 46 10.92 0.66 10.46
C LYS A 46 9.79 1.39 9.75
N ILE A 47 8.68 0.70 9.56
CA ILE A 47 7.42 1.26 9.10
C ILE A 47 6.36 1.09 10.18
N LYS A 48 5.26 1.83 10.06
CA LYS A 48 4.08 1.64 10.88
C LYS A 48 2.87 1.35 10.00
N ILE A 49 2.26 0.19 10.18
CA ILE A 49 0.98 -0.12 9.56
C ILE A 49 -0.12 0.66 10.30
N VAL A 50 -0.95 1.39 9.55
CA VAL A 50 -2.04 2.23 10.07
C VAL A 50 -3.31 2.08 9.23
N SER A 51 -4.47 2.27 9.84
CA SER A 51 -5.80 2.28 9.20
C SER A 51 -6.28 3.67 8.80
N SER A 52 -5.56 4.72 9.22
CA SER A 52 -5.80 6.11 8.84
C SER A 52 -5.05 6.49 7.56
N LEU A 53 -5.22 7.74 7.10
CA LEU A 53 -4.34 8.31 6.07
C LEU A 53 -2.86 8.14 6.45
N ASP A 54 -2.02 7.91 5.45
CA ASP A 54 -0.60 7.61 5.61
C ASP A 54 0.31 8.56 4.80
N ASN A 55 1.61 8.24 4.73
CA ASN A 55 2.58 9.06 4.00
C ASN A 55 2.27 9.16 2.49
N ILE A 56 1.74 8.10 1.87
CA ILE A 56 1.36 8.09 0.46
C ILE A 56 0.11 8.97 0.22
N CYS A 57 -0.85 8.93 1.15
CA CYS A 57 -2.07 9.75 1.08
C CYS A 57 -1.81 11.27 1.06
N SER A 58 -0.65 11.75 1.53
CA SER A 58 -0.34 13.19 1.60
C SER A 58 -0.42 13.93 0.26
N LYS A 59 -0.27 13.20 -0.87
CA LYS A 59 -0.39 13.71 -2.24
C LYS A 59 -1.55 13.09 -3.02
N CYS A 60 -2.46 12.40 -2.34
CA CYS A 60 -3.60 11.76 -2.96
C CYS A 60 -4.69 12.80 -3.31
N PRO A 61 -5.25 12.79 -4.54
CA PRO A 61 -6.33 13.71 -4.91
C PRO A 61 -7.61 13.49 -4.10
N ASN A 62 -7.77 12.32 -3.47
CA ASN A 62 -8.91 11.99 -2.61
C ASN A 62 -8.71 12.43 -1.16
N ASN A 63 -7.55 12.98 -0.80
CA ASN A 63 -7.26 13.45 0.55
C ASN A 63 -7.98 14.77 0.84
N ILE A 64 -8.82 14.77 1.87
CA ILE A 64 -9.56 15.93 2.36
C ILE A 64 -8.82 16.49 3.58
N GLU A 65 -8.04 17.54 3.37
CA GLU A 65 -7.32 18.31 4.41
C GLU A 65 -6.45 17.47 5.36
N GLY A 66 -5.97 16.30 4.93
CA GLY A 66 -5.19 15.40 5.78
C GLY A 66 -6.00 14.70 6.86
N LYS A 67 -7.34 14.73 6.78
CA LYS A 67 -8.25 14.18 7.81
C LYS A 67 -9.02 12.96 7.32
N SER A 68 -9.45 12.95 6.06
CA SER A 68 -10.27 11.88 5.51
C SER A 68 -10.04 11.66 4.01
N CYS A 69 -10.58 10.55 3.49
CA CYS A 69 -10.60 10.24 2.06
C CYS A 69 -12.02 10.40 1.50
N THR A 70 -12.16 10.94 0.29
CA THR A 70 -13.46 10.97 -0.43
C THR A 70 -14.04 9.56 -0.64
N SER A 71 -13.20 8.54 -0.70
CA SER A 71 -13.56 7.12 -0.87
C SER A 71 -13.31 6.29 0.41
N GLN A 72 -13.39 6.91 1.59
CA GLN A 72 -12.96 6.32 2.87
C GLN A 72 -13.46 4.90 3.09
N ALA A 73 -14.78 4.66 3.05
CA ALA A 73 -15.36 3.35 3.34
C ALA A 73 -14.87 2.25 2.37
N HIS A 74 -14.67 2.59 1.11
CA HIS A 74 -14.14 1.64 0.12
C HIS A 74 -12.68 1.28 0.40
N ILE A 75 -11.84 2.27 0.74
CA ILE A 75 -10.42 2.03 1.02
C ILE A 75 -10.22 1.32 2.36
N GLU A 76 -11.05 1.61 3.37
CA GLU A 76 -11.06 0.87 4.64
C GLU A 76 -11.37 -0.61 4.44
N GLU A 77 -12.29 -0.93 3.52
CA GLU A 77 -12.60 -2.31 3.17
C GLU A 77 -11.42 -3.02 2.47
N LEU A 78 -10.71 -2.34 1.56
CA LEU A 78 -9.48 -2.88 0.97
C LEU A 78 -8.43 -3.18 2.06
N ASP A 79 -8.22 -2.24 2.98
CA ASP A 79 -7.28 -2.43 4.07
C ASP A 79 -7.65 -3.60 4.98
N ARG A 80 -8.93 -3.71 5.34
CA ARG A 80 -9.47 -4.80 6.15
C ARG A 80 -9.18 -6.15 5.50
N ARG A 81 -9.43 -6.29 4.20
CA ARG A 81 -9.17 -7.55 3.48
C ARG A 81 -7.68 -7.89 3.45
N VAL A 82 -6.78 -6.92 3.33
CA VAL A 82 -5.33 -7.18 3.45
C VAL A 82 -5.00 -7.68 4.86
N VAL A 83 -5.49 -7.00 5.89
CA VAL A 83 -5.31 -7.39 7.30
C VAL A 83 -5.75 -8.83 7.53
N GLU A 84 -6.93 -9.22 7.05
CA GLU A 84 -7.48 -10.55 7.24
C GLU A 84 -6.73 -11.64 6.45
N ASN A 85 -6.35 -11.37 5.20
CA ASN A 85 -5.68 -12.34 4.35
C ASN A 85 -4.21 -12.61 4.74
N PHE A 86 -3.58 -11.69 5.48
CA PHE A 86 -2.17 -11.78 5.89
C PHE A 86 -1.97 -11.77 7.42
N ASN A 87 -3.04 -11.67 8.20
CA ASN A 87 -3.00 -11.59 9.66
C ASN A 87 -2.03 -10.51 10.18
N ILE A 88 -1.99 -9.36 9.49
CA ILE A 88 -1.16 -8.21 9.88
C ILE A 88 -2.00 -7.23 10.71
N ASN A 89 -1.42 -6.66 11.76
CA ASN A 89 -2.11 -5.72 12.64
C ASN A 89 -1.52 -4.32 12.49
N GLU A 90 -2.21 -3.30 13.00
CA GLU A 90 -1.57 -2.00 13.17
C GLU A 90 -0.40 -2.12 14.14
N GLY A 91 0.74 -1.52 13.79
CA GLY A 91 1.96 -1.69 14.58
C GLY A 91 3.21 -1.32 13.82
N GLU A 92 4.34 -1.38 14.52
CA GLU A 92 5.66 -1.19 13.91
C GLU A 92 6.19 -2.50 13.36
N TYR A 93 6.74 -2.45 12.15
CA TYR A 93 7.34 -3.58 11.46
C TYR A 93 8.67 -3.19 10.82
N ILE A 94 9.55 -4.16 10.62
CA ILE A 94 10.65 -4.03 9.69
C ILE A 94 10.08 -4.22 8.28
N TYR A 95 10.28 -3.25 7.39
CA TYR A 95 9.68 -3.27 6.05
C TYR A 95 9.96 -4.57 5.29
N SER A 96 11.21 -5.02 5.24
CA SER A 96 11.60 -6.24 4.52
C SER A 96 10.89 -7.49 5.03
N GLU A 97 10.66 -7.61 6.34
CA GLU A 97 10.02 -8.78 6.96
C GLU A 97 8.53 -8.84 6.61
N ILE A 98 7.80 -7.74 6.79
CA ILE A 98 6.37 -7.69 6.48
C ILE A 98 6.12 -7.72 4.96
N ALA A 99 6.97 -7.08 4.16
CA ALA A 99 6.90 -7.15 2.71
C ALA A 99 7.10 -8.60 2.23
N LYS A 100 8.08 -9.31 2.79
CA LYS A 100 8.29 -10.73 2.50
C LYS A 100 7.06 -11.57 2.84
N GLU A 101 6.52 -11.42 4.05
CA GLU A 101 5.32 -12.14 4.50
C GLU A 101 4.14 -11.92 3.55
N ILE A 102 3.88 -10.68 3.15
CA ILE A 102 2.77 -10.36 2.24
C ILE A 102 3.04 -10.91 0.84
N TYR A 103 4.21 -10.65 0.27
CA TYR A 103 4.48 -10.96 -1.14
C TYR A 103 4.71 -12.46 -1.39
N GLU A 104 5.33 -13.19 -0.48
CA GLU A 104 5.55 -14.64 -0.65
C GLU A 104 4.26 -15.45 -0.42
N ASN A 105 3.32 -14.93 0.38
CA ASN A 105 2.03 -15.58 0.65
C ASN A 105 0.87 -15.03 -0.20
N MET A 106 1.15 -14.19 -1.19
CA MET A 106 0.16 -13.68 -2.13
C MET A 106 -0.18 -14.75 -3.18
N ASN A 107 -1.46 -14.87 -3.52
CA ASN A 107 -1.95 -15.74 -4.59
C ASN A 107 -3.17 -15.08 -5.26
N GLU A 108 -3.66 -15.67 -6.36
CA GLU A 108 -4.78 -15.10 -7.11
C GLU A 108 -6.08 -15.01 -6.31
N GLU A 109 -6.36 -15.97 -5.43
CA GLU A 109 -7.56 -15.97 -4.58
C GLU A 109 -7.55 -14.78 -3.62
N LYS A 110 -6.45 -14.57 -2.90
CA LYS A 110 -6.27 -13.42 -2.00
C LYS A 110 -6.29 -12.10 -2.77
N PHE A 111 -5.62 -12.06 -3.92
CA PHE A 111 -5.61 -10.86 -4.76
C PHE A 111 -7.02 -10.50 -5.22
N ASP A 112 -7.81 -11.47 -5.69
CA ASP A 112 -9.18 -11.23 -6.14
C ASP A 112 -10.09 -10.86 -4.96
N ASP A 113 -9.96 -11.50 -3.80
CA ASP A 113 -10.72 -11.10 -2.61
C ASP A 113 -10.45 -9.63 -2.23
N ILE A 114 -9.17 -9.25 -2.14
CA ILE A 114 -8.75 -7.91 -1.76
C ILE A 114 -9.13 -6.89 -2.83
N CYS A 115 -8.74 -7.12 -4.09
CA CYS A 115 -8.71 -6.09 -5.12
C CYS A 115 -9.88 -6.11 -6.10
N LYS A 116 -10.80 -7.09 -6.09
CA LYS A 116 -11.91 -7.19 -7.08
C LYS A 116 -12.72 -5.91 -7.25
N ASP A 117 -12.90 -5.14 -6.19
CA ASP A 117 -13.71 -3.91 -6.18
C ASP A 117 -12.85 -2.64 -6.36
N CYS A 118 -11.51 -2.79 -6.46
CA CYS A 118 -10.59 -1.66 -6.56
C CYS A 118 -10.71 -0.97 -7.93
N GLY A 119 -10.72 0.36 -7.93
CA GLY A 119 -10.78 1.17 -9.16
C GLY A 119 -9.66 0.90 -10.16
N TRP A 120 -8.52 0.35 -9.70
CA TRP A 120 -7.37 0.02 -10.54
C TRP A 120 -7.32 -1.42 -11.03
N TYR A 121 -8.27 -2.27 -10.62
CA TYR A 121 -8.27 -3.71 -10.92
C TYR A 121 -8.15 -4.01 -12.43
N ASN A 122 -8.88 -3.26 -13.27
CA ASN A 122 -8.86 -3.41 -14.73
C ASN A 122 -7.97 -2.38 -15.46
N ILE A 123 -7.33 -1.46 -14.74
CA ILE A 123 -6.53 -0.37 -15.31
C ILE A 123 -5.05 -0.74 -15.34
N THR A 124 -4.58 -1.40 -14.29
CA THR A 124 -3.18 -1.76 -14.09
C THR A 124 -3.02 -3.26 -13.97
N ASN A 125 -1.85 -3.80 -14.31
CA ASN A 125 -1.63 -5.24 -14.29
C ASN A 125 -1.23 -5.74 -12.89
N CYS A 126 -1.96 -5.33 -11.85
CA CYS A 126 -1.62 -5.60 -10.45
C CYS A 126 -1.49 -7.10 -10.17
N LYS A 127 -2.41 -7.92 -10.71
CA LYS A 127 -2.38 -9.38 -10.57
C LYS A 127 -1.04 -9.95 -11.02
N ARG A 128 -0.50 -9.49 -12.15
CA ARG A 128 0.81 -9.93 -12.64
C ARG A 128 1.92 -9.65 -11.63
N PHE A 129 1.99 -8.45 -11.04
CA PHE A 129 3.10 -8.11 -10.14
C PHE A 129 2.99 -8.72 -8.74
N LEU A 130 1.76 -8.96 -8.28
CA LEU A 130 1.47 -9.49 -6.95
C LEU A 130 1.43 -11.02 -6.92
N CYS A 131 1.04 -11.67 -8.02
CA CYS A 131 0.94 -13.13 -8.10
C CYS A 131 2.08 -13.77 -8.92
N SER A 132 2.95 -12.99 -9.58
CA SER A 132 4.14 -13.56 -10.24
C SER A 132 5.12 -14.06 -9.19
N ARG A 133 5.42 -15.36 -9.25
CA ARG A 133 6.55 -15.98 -8.53
C ARG A 133 7.86 -15.69 -9.24
#